data_AF-A0A2V8HFJ9-F1
#
_entry.id   AF-A0A2V8HFJ9-F1
#
_cell.length_a   1.000
_cell.length_b   1.000
_cell.length_c   1.000
_cell.angle_alpha   90.00
_cell.angle_beta   90.00
_cell.angle_gamma   90.00
#
_symmetry.space_group_name_H-M   'P 1'
#
loop_
_entity.id
_entity.type
_entity.pdbx_description
1 polymer ?
#
loop_
_entity_poly.entity_id
_entity_poly.type
_entity_poly.pdbx_seq_one_letter_code
_entity_poly.pdbx_strand_id
1 'polypeptide(L)'
;PKLKQIGELLPQAVTAMKEAEAKLGATAPDVALGPENKALTLLQKAEEEYETQVSVQQGGGGGGGGSSQQRELADIFEQELDKMASRYETADRQMQASGDRQVDELLEKLKELARRQEQEAERERRLQQGSASSTPSGGAQQRALADQAEEAARRLERLAREENRPDLLESARQMQQAADAMRRAAAGGNSASAAQAQQALDRLKETQRKLERSLSDRADRDIKDAQQRAEELAREQQEISNGVNGLAANGQQRREQAQRVNEKKDDLERKLGELESDLDASARDAAAQERAASRKLSEAAGAIRDNRLRDKIRYSEALVNRGYGQETLRATENDIAGGIDQLKKRLDEASAALGQGQQGQNAGNKQEQALDRTQRLARGLESLQERTRERAQQNARNQQAQNGQQSNQRGQQAGNQQGQQGQQGQQGQQGQQGQAGQQGQQGQNGQQGQSGQQGGQGQQGGQQAGGQQGGQQAGGAAGGFGPQNGYNGGYDYGGYGYGYGNLPWNGAYYDGPWGRLSDEDIRQLRNEARQWANEAQDLRGMLRGFNVDPKELEQILAALRQLEDERVYKDAKELQSLQTFATEGLKRLEFGLRRQVESGDEAVVITGSEEVPDQFKKMVQEYYRTLGKTPR
;
A
#
# COMPACT_ATOMS: atom_id res chain seq x y z
N PRO A 1 -14.85 -39.83 48.41
CA PRO A 1 -16.26 -39.62 47.97
C PRO A 1 -16.35 -39.28 46.48
N LYS A 2 -15.71 -38.19 46.05
CA LYS A 2 -15.73 -37.66 44.68
C LYS A 2 -15.33 -38.68 43.59
N LEU A 3 -14.31 -39.52 43.81
CA LEU A 3 -14.02 -40.69 42.92
C LEU A 3 -15.21 -41.63 42.63
N LYS A 4 -16.19 -41.80 43.55
CA LYS A 4 -17.42 -42.56 43.24
C LYS A 4 -18.34 -41.79 42.30
N GLN A 5 -18.44 -40.48 42.46
CA GLN A 5 -19.24 -39.61 41.59
C GLN A 5 -18.65 -39.59 40.18
N ILE A 6 -17.31 -39.57 40.02
CA ILE A 6 -16.64 -39.78 38.72
C ILE A 6 -17.03 -41.15 38.13
N GLY A 7 -16.99 -42.23 38.94
CA GLY A 7 -17.43 -43.57 38.55
C GLY A 7 -18.93 -43.71 38.23
N GLU A 8 -19.76 -42.76 38.67
CA GLU A 8 -21.20 -42.68 38.36
C GLU A 8 -21.48 -41.77 37.15
N LEU A 9 -20.65 -40.74 36.91
CA LEU A 9 -20.74 -39.80 35.79
C LEU A 9 -20.23 -40.41 34.47
N LEU A 10 -19.08 -41.10 34.48
CA LEU A 10 -18.48 -41.67 33.26
C LEU A 10 -19.42 -42.67 32.53
N PRO A 11 -20.13 -43.60 33.19
CA PRO A 11 -21.12 -44.44 32.51
C PRO A 11 -22.29 -43.66 31.89
N GLN A 12 -22.69 -42.55 32.50
CA GLN A 12 -23.75 -41.68 31.98
C GLN A 12 -23.26 -40.88 30.75
N ALA A 13 -22.01 -40.41 30.77
CA ALA A 13 -21.35 -39.80 29.62
C ALA A 13 -21.27 -40.80 28.45
N VAL A 14 -20.76 -42.02 28.68
CA VAL A 14 -20.69 -43.08 27.66
C VAL A 14 -22.07 -43.45 27.10
N THR A 15 -23.13 -43.40 27.92
CA THR A 15 -24.50 -43.63 27.44
C THR A 15 -24.98 -42.48 26.52
N ALA A 16 -24.71 -41.22 26.90
CA ALA A 16 -25.02 -40.06 26.07
C ALA A 16 -24.19 -40.03 24.77
N MET A 17 -22.91 -40.41 24.81
CA MET A 17 -22.07 -40.53 23.60
C MET A 17 -22.62 -41.58 22.63
N LYS A 18 -23.09 -42.73 23.12
CA LYS A 18 -23.74 -43.76 22.27
C LYS A 18 -25.08 -43.29 21.71
N GLU A 19 -25.84 -42.47 22.43
CA GLU A 19 -27.04 -41.82 21.88
C GLU A 19 -26.72 -40.76 20.81
N ALA A 20 -25.54 -40.11 20.86
CA ALA A 20 -25.07 -39.20 19.83
C ALA A 20 -24.54 -39.97 18.61
N GLU A 21 -23.65 -40.95 18.82
CA GLU A 21 -23.11 -41.87 17.82
C GLU A 21 -24.22 -42.51 16.96
N ALA A 22 -25.26 -43.05 17.59
CA ALA A 22 -26.39 -43.66 16.88
C ALA A 22 -27.21 -42.67 16.02
N LYS A 23 -27.18 -41.35 16.34
CA LYS A 23 -27.89 -40.30 15.58
C LYS A 23 -27.01 -39.69 14.48
N LEU A 24 -25.71 -39.57 14.73
CA LEU A 24 -24.70 -39.22 13.71
C LEU A 24 -24.64 -40.31 12.63
N GLY A 25 -24.61 -41.58 13.03
CA GLY A 25 -24.71 -42.73 12.11
C GLY A 25 -26.03 -42.84 11.35
N ALA A 26 -27.10 -42.19 11.86
CA ALA A 26 -28.38 -42.03 11.16
C ALA A 26 -28.46 -40.74 10.30
N THR A 27 -27.32 -40.05 10.09
CA THR A 27 -27.19 -38.80 9.31
C THR A 27 -28.10 -37.66 9.79
N ALA A 28 -28.34 -37.57 11.10
CA ALA A 28 -29.20 -36.55 11.73
C ALA A 28 -28.41 -35.66 12.73
N PRO A 29 -27.47 -34.81 12.25
CA PRO A 29 -26.55 -34.06 13.12
C PRO A 29 -27.27 -33.10 14.08
N ASP A 30 -28.31 -32.39 13.62
CA ASP A 30 -29.09 -31.46 14.47
C ASP A 30 -29.72 -32.15 15.69
N VAL A 31 -29.98 -33.47 15.59
CA VAL A 31 -30.59 -34.29 16.64
C VAL A 31 -29.52 -34.95 17.54
N ALA A 32 -28.26 -34.99 17.08
CA ALA A 32 -27.11 -35.48 17.84
C ALA A 32 -26.53 -34.42 18.80
N LEU A 33 -26.62 -33.12 18.45
CA LEU A 33 -26.16 -32.01 19.30
C LEU A 33 -26.70 -32.08 20.75
N GLY A 34 -27.94 -32.56 20.94
CA GLY A 34 -28.56 -32.72 22.26
C GLY A 34 -27.81 -33.69 23.20
N PRO A 35 -27.71 -35.00 22.86
CA PRO A 35 -26.92 -35.95 23.65
C PRO A 35 -25.41 -35.66 23.64
N GLU A 36 -24.87 -35.02 22.61
CA GLU A 36 -23.46 -34.62 22.54
C GLU A 36 -23.11 -33.54 23.59
N ASN A 37 -23.87 -32.43 23.65
CA ASN A 37 -23.71 -31.41 24.69
C ASN A 37 -23.93 -31.99 26.11
N LYS A 38 -24.83 -32.98 26.25
CA LYS A 38 -25.05 -33.70 27.50
C LYS A 38 -23.83 -34.55 27.89
N ALA A 39 -23.18 -35.22 26.93
CA ALA A 39 -21.94 -35.96 27.17
C ALA A 39 -20.81 -35.01 27.58
N LEU A 40 -20.61 -33.91 26.84
CA LEU A 40 -19.62 -32.87 27.15
C LEU A 40 -19.78 -32.33 28.59
N THR A 41 -21.02 -31.98 28.97
CA THR A 41 -21.35 -31.48 30.32
C THR A 41 -21.09 -32.52 31.43
N LEU A 42 -21.16 -33.82 31.13
CA LEU A 42 -20.87 -34.89 32.08
C LEU A 42 -19.36 -35.17 32.17
N LEU A 43 -18.62 -35.04 31.07
CA LEU A 43 -17.16 -35.16 31.03
C LEU A 43 -16.50 -34.00 31.78
N GLN A 44 -16.88 -32.74 31.49
CA GLN A 44 -16.38 -31.55 32.19
C GLN A 44 -16.60 -31.62 33.71
N LYS A 45 -17.71 -32.21 34.16
CA LYS A 45 -17.98 -32.43 35.60
C LYS A 45 -17.19 -33.59 36.21
N ALA A 46 -16.82 -34.59 35.42
CA ALA A 46 -15.92 -35.65 35.85
C ALA A 46 -14.47 -35.16 35.94
N GLU A 47 -14.08 -34.27 35.02
CA GLU A 47 -12.80 -33.57 34.93
C GLU A 47 -12.61 -32.57 36.09
N GLU A 48 -13.57 -31.66 36.32
CA GLU A 48 -13.56 -30.72 37.46
C GLU A 48 -13.49 -31.45 38.82
N GLU A 49 -14.20 -32.57 38.96
CA GLU A 49 -14.13 -33.44 40.13
C GLU A 49 -12.79 -34.21 40.24
N TYR A 50 -12.16 -34.54 39.11
CA TYR A 50 -10.85 -35.19 39.06
C TYR A 50 -9.73 -34.21 39.42
N GLU A 51 -9.67 -33.03 38.80
CA GLU A 51 -8.73 -31.96 39.14
C GLU A 51 -8.85 -31.53 40.61
N THR A 52 -10.08 -31.37 41.12
CA THR A 52 -10.35 -31.08 42.53
C THR A 52 -9.79 -32.18 43.45
N GLN A 53 -9.83 -33.46 43.04
CA GLN A 53 -9.28 -34.54 43.85
C GLN A 53 -7.76 -34.71 43.68
N VAL A 54 -7.19 -34.48 42.49
CA VAL A 54 -5.75 -34.50 42.22
C VAL A 54 -5.03 -33.39 42.97
N SER A 55 -5.55 -32.15 42.93
CA SER A 55 -4.99 -31.00 43.66
C SER A 55 -5.03 -31.21 45.19
N VAL A 56 -6.14 -31.71 45.74
CA VAL A 56 -6.22 -32.10 47.16
C VAL A 56 -5.23 -33.21 47.51
N GLN A 57 -4.96 -34.16 46.60
CA GLN A 57 -3.99 -35.22 46.82
C GLN A 57 -2.53 -34.76 46.66
N GLN A 58 -2.27 -33.69 45.89
CA GLN A 58 -0.94 -33.10 45.74
C GLN A 58 -0.52 -32.24 46.96
N GLY A 59 -1.48 -31.79 47.78
CA GLY A 59 -1.23 -31.09 49.04
C GLY A 59 -0.79 -31.98 50.22
N GLY A 60 -0.80 -33.32 50.06
CA GLY A 60 -0.44 -34.29 51.10
C GLY A 60 0.88 -35.01 50.80
N GLY A 61 1.95 -34.68 51.52
CA GLY A 61 3.28 -35.23 51.26
C GLY A 61 3.48 -36.67 51.75
N GLY A 62 4.07 -37.52 50.89
CA GLY A 62 4.75 -38.77 51.28
C GLY A 62 3.91 -40.04 51.20
N GLY A 63 4.19 -40.89 50.19
CA GLY A 63 3.63 -42.24 50.07
C GLY A 63 3.84 -42.85 48.69
N GLY A 64 4.78 -43.78 48.55
CA GLY A 64 5.06 -44.48 47.29
C GLY A 64 4.27 -45.79 47.15
N GLY A 65 3.93 -46.15 45.91
CA GLY A 65 3.34 -47.45 45.55
C GLY A 65 1.81 -47.44 45.46
N GLY A 66 1.27 -47.40 44.23
CA GLY A 66 -0.18 -47.57 43.98
C GLY A 66 -0.71 -46.94 42.69
N SER A 67 -0.06 -45.89 42.17
CA SER A 67 -0.59 -45.04 41.08
C SER A 67 0.06 -45.24 39.71
N SER A 68 0.56 -46.44 39.38
CA SER A 68 1.02 -46.75 38.01
C SER A 68 -0.17 -46.83 37.07
N GLN A 69 -1.08 -47.78 37.33
CA GLN A 69 -2.18 -48.13 36.43
C GLN A 69 -3.20 -46.99 36.21
N GLN A 70 -3.34 -46.06 37.18
CA GLN A 70 -4.16 -44.86 37.01
C GLN A 70 -3.49 -43.77 36.16
N ARG A 71 -2.16 -43.65 36.23
CA ARG A 71 -1.41 -42.79 35.31
C ARG A 71 -1.37 -43.40 33.92
N GLU A 72 -1.12 -44.70 33.80
CA GLU A 72 -1.11 -45.42 32.54
C GLU A 72 -2.47 -45.32 31.79
N LEU A 73 -3.60 -45.31 32.51
CA LEU A 73 -4.90 -45.00 31.93
C LEU A 73 -5.06 -43.52 31.54
N ALA A 74 -4.53 -42.57 32.32
CA ALA A 74 -4.54 -41.16 31.98
C ALA A 74 -3.66 -40.87 30.75
N ASP A 75 -2.41 -41.37 30.73
CA ASP A 75 -1.47 -41.35 29.60
C ASP A 75 -2.15 -41.85 28.30
N ILE A 76 -2.94 -42.93 28.40
CA ILE A 76 -3.71 -43.49 27.26
C ILE A 76 -4.89 -42.60 26.86
N PHE A 77 -5.67 -42.07 27.80
CA PHE A 77 -6.78 -41.16 27.49
C PHE A 77 -6.29 -39.84 26.87
N GLU A 78 -5.19 -39.29 27.36
CA GLU A 78 -4.52 -38.11 26.81
C GLU A 78 -4.03 -38.38 25.37
N GLN A 79 -3.36 -39.52 25.14
CA GLN A 79 -3.01 -39.97 23.79
C GLN A 79 -4.22 -40.20 22.87
N GLU A 80 -5.36 -40.72 23.36
CA GLU A 80 -6.56 -40.90 22.53
C GLU A 80 -7.27 -39.57 22.23
N LEU A 81 -7.25 -38.62 23.17
CA LEU A 81 -7.70 -37.25 22.96
C LEU A 81 -6.84 -36.55 21.90
N ASP A 82 -5.51 -36.60 22.00
CA ASP A 82 -4.58 -36.09 20.98
C ASP A 82 -4.84 -36.74 19.61
N LYS A 83 -4.95 -38.08 19.57
CA LYS A 83 -5.22 -38.82 18.32
C LYS A 83 -6.59 -38.51 17.71
N MET A 84 -7.55 -37.99 18.49
CA MET A 84 -8.80 -37.43 17.96
C MET A 84 -8.65 -35.95 17.57
N ALA A 85 -7.99 -35.13 18.39
CA ALA A 85 -7.71 -33.72 18.12
C ALA A 85 -6.96 -33.54 16.79
N SER A 86 -5.85 -34.26 16.57
CA SER A 86 -5.12 -34.21 15.29
C SER A 86 -5.96 -34.66 14.10
N ARG A 87 -6.94 -35.56 14.27
CA ARG A 87 -7.85 -35.99 13.19
C ARG A 87 -8.88 -34.91 12.85
N TYR A 88 -9.48 -34.27 13.85
CA TYR A 88 -10.36 -33.12 13.65
C TYR A 88 -9.58 -31.94 13.03
N GLU A 89 -8.41 -31.61 13.59
CA GLU A 89 -7.52 -30.57 13.06
C GLU A 89 -7.13 -30.85 11.60
N THR A 90 -6.79 -32.09 11.25
CA THR A 90 -6.49 -32.49 9.86
C THR A 90 -7.70 -32.33 8.94
N ALA A 91 -8.90 -32.68 9.40
CA ALA A 91 -10.12 -32.54 8.62
C ALA A 91 -10.49 -31.06 8.38
N ASP A 92 -10.38 -30.23 9.41
CA ASP A 92 -10.64 -28.78 9.34
C ASP A 92 -9.58 -28.09 8.47
N ARG A 93 -8.29 -28.43 8.62
CA ARG A 93 -7.19 -27.99 7.74
C ARG A 93 -7.46 -28.38 6.28
N GLN A 94 -7.93 -29.60 6.02
CA GLN A 94 -8.26 -30.04 4.67
C GLN A 94 -9.49 -29.31 4.09
N MET A 95 -10.44 -28.90 4.94
CA MET A 95 -11.58 -28.06 4.53
C MET A 95 -11.12 -26.63 4.18
N GLN A 96 -10.35 -25.99 5.07
CA GLN A 96 -9.79 -24.65 4.87
C GLN A 96 -8.89 -24.61 3.62
N ALA A 97 -7.96 -25.56 3.46
CA ALA A 97 -7.11 -25.67 2.29
C ALA A 97 -7.88 -25.96 0.97
N SER A 98 -9.14 -26.36 1.05
CA SER A 98 -10.04 -26.49 -0.12
C SER A 98 -10.70 -25.16 -0.48
N GLY A 99 -11.20 -24.41 0.51
CA GLY A 99 -11.82 -23.10 0.29
C GLY A 99 -10.79 -22.01 -0.03
N ASP A 100 -9.64 -22.02 0.62
CA ASP A 100 -8.51 -21.12 0.33
C ASP A 100 -8.06 -21.22 -1.14
N ARG A 101 -7.93 -22.43 -1.70
CA ARG A 101 -7.63 -22.61 -3.14
C ARG A 101 -8.71 -22.05 -4.06
N GLN A 102 -9.98 -22.07 -3.62
CA GLN A 102 -11.07 -21.44 -4.38
C GLN A 102 -11.01 -19.91 -4.27
N VAL A 103 -10.63 -19.35 -3.11
CA VAL A 103 -10.33 -17.91 -2.97
C VAL A 103 -9.20 -17.49 -3.91
N ASP A 104 -8.14 -18.30 -4.02
CA ASP A 104 -7.00 -18.04 -4.91
C ASP A 104 -7.43 -18.09 -6.40
N GLU A 105 -8.24 -19.08 -6.79
CA GLU A 105 -8.84 -19.17 -8.14
C GLU A 105 -9.77 -17.97 -8.44
N LEU A 106 -10.50 -17.48 -7.44
CA LEU A 106 -11.39 -16.31 -7.56
C LEU A 106 -10.62 -14.99 -7.63
N LEU A 107 -9.49 -14.88 -6.93
CA LEU A 107 -8.58 -13.74 -7.03
C LEU A 107 -7.97 -13.64 -8.44
N GLU A 108 -7.51 -14.74 -9.01
CA GLU A 108 -6.93 -14.72 -10.36
C GLU A 108 -7.98 -14.43 -11.45
N LYS A 109 -9.19 -14.99 -11.31
CA LYS A 109 -10.35 -14.59 -12.14
C LYS A 109 -10.69 -13.11 -12.00
N LEU A 110 -10.62 -12.55 -10.80
CA LEU A 110 -10.85 -11.12 -10.58
C LEU A 110 -9.76 -10.25 -11.19
N LYS A 111 -8.48 -10.64 -11.09
CA LYS A 111 -7.36 -9.96 -11.77
C LYS A 111 -7.58 -9.92 -13.28
N GLU A 112 -7.99 -11.04 -13.87
CA GLU A 112 -8.36 -11.08 -15.29
C GLU A 112 -9.56 -10.18 -15.60
N LEU A 113 -10.63 -10.25 -14.81
CA LEU A 113 -11.86 -9.49 -15.04
C LEU A 113 -11.64 -7.97 -14.90
N ALA A 114 -10.87 -7.54 -13.91
CA ALA A 114 -10.44 -6.14 -13.76
C ALA A 114 -9.58 -5.69 -14.95
N ARG A 115 -8.63 -6.52 -15.40
CA ARG A 115 -7.78 -6.24 -16.58
C ARG A 115 -8.58 -6.17 -17.89
N ARG A 116 -9.64 -6.98 -18.04
CA ARG A 116 -10.59 -6.91 -19.17
C ARG A 116 -11.43 -5.64 -19.11
N GLN A 117 -11.99 -5.30 -17.93
CA GLN A 117 -12.78 -4.09 -17.73
C GLN A 117 -11.96 -2.80 -17.97
N GLU A 118 -10.68 -2.79 -17.60
CA GLU A 118 -9.76 -1.68 -17.85
C GLU A 118 -9.52 -1.47 -19.35
N GLN A 119 -9.33 -2.54 -20.12
CA GLN A 119 -9.23 -2.46 -21.59
C GLN A 119 -10.51 -1.96 -22.25
N GLU A 120 -11.69 -2.31 -21.71
CA GLU A 120 -12.97 -1.79 -22.21
C GLU A 120 -13.14 -0.30 -21.89
N ALA A 121 -12.87 0.11 -20.65
CA ALA A 121 -12.94 1.51 -20.24
C ALA A 121 -11.94 2.40 -21.01
N GLU A 122 -10.75 1.88 -21.35
CA GLU A 122 -9.80 2.60 -22.20
C GLU A 122 -10.29 2.73 -23.64
N ARG A 123 -10.94 1.69 -24.21
CA ARG A 123 -11.57 1.76 -25.54
C ARG A 123 -12.70 2.77 -25.58
N GLU A 124 -13.57 2.80 -24.57
CA GLU A 124 -14.63 3.82 -24.45
C GLU A 124 -14.05 5.24 -24.32
N ARG A 125 -12.99 5.42 -23.53
CA ARG A 125 -12.31 6.72 -23.39
C ARG A 125 -11.65 7.19 -24.69
N ARG A 126 -11.04 6.27 -25.46
CA ARG A 126 -10.52 6.55 -26.81
C ARG A 126 -11.64 6.90 -27.80
N LEU A 127 -12.79 6.23 -27.72
CA LEU A 127 -13.97 6.52 -28.55
C LEU A 127 -14.64 7.86 -28.21
N GLN A 128 -14.51 8.38 -26.97
CA GLN A 128 -14.95 9.74 -26.63
C GLN A 128 -14.00 10.84 -27.13
N GLN A 129 -12.73 10.53 -27.40
CA GLN A 129 -11.75 11.49 -27.95
C GLN A 129 -11.68 11.45 -29.49
N GLY A 130 -11.90 10.27 -30.09
CA GLY A 130 -11.97 10.12 -31.54
C GLY A 130 -13.41 10.26 -32.06
N SER A 131 -13.73 11.37 -32.73
CA SER A 131 -15.05 11.65 -33.31
C SER A 131 -15.38 10.79 -34.55
N ALA A 132 -15.43 9.47 -34.39
CA ALA A 132 -15.76 8.47 -35.41
C ALA A 132 -17.02 7.67 -35.04
N SER A 133 -17.86 7.40 -36.02
CA SER A 133 -19.25 6.97 -35.79
C SER A 133 -19.44 5.47 -35.50
N SER A 134 -19.99 5.20 -34.32
CA SER A 134 -21.02 4.16 -34.05
C SER A 134 -20.81 2.72 -34.53
N THR A 135 -20.44 1.83 -33.60
CA THR A 135 -20.92 0.42 -33.57
C THR A 135 -21.33 0.06 -32.14
N PRO A 136 -22.61 -0.28 -31.85
CA PRO A 136 -23.11 -0.49 -30.47
C PRO A 136 -22.76 -1.88 -29.90
N SER A 137 -21.50 -2.30 -30.00
CA SER A 137 -21.05 -3.66 -29.62
C SER A 137 -20.60 -3.80 -28.15
N GLY A 138 -20.33 -2.70 -27.44
CA GLY A 138 -19.74 -2.74 -26.09
C GLY A 138 -20.67 -3.34 -25.02
N GLY A 139 -21.94 -2.95 -24.99
CA GLY A 139 -22.88 -3.33 -23.93
C GLY A 139 -23.19 -4.83 -23.82
N ALA A 140 -22.90 -5.62 -24.87
CA ALA A 140 -22.97 -7.09 -24.78
C ALA A 140 -21.78 -7.69 -24.02
N GLN A 141 -20.57 -7.15 -24.26
CA GLN A 141 -19.34 -7.60 -23.63
C GLN A 141 -19.29 -7.17 -22.15
N GLN A 142 -19.63 -5.92 -21.89
CA GLN A 142 -19.73 -5.35 -20.53
C GLN A 142 -20.80 -6.05 -19.67
N ARG A 143 -21.87 -6.58 -20.28
CA ARG A 143 -22.85 -7.45 -19.60
C ARG A 143 -22.26 -8.81 -19.24
N ALA A 144 -21.50 -9.43 -20.14
CA ALA A 144 -20.81 -10.69 -19.84
C ALA A 144 -19.76 -10.53 -18.72
N LEU A 145 -19.08 -9.38 -18.62
CA LEU A 145 -18.22 -9.06 -17.46
C LEU A 145 -19.04 -8.89 -16.17
N ALA A 146 -20.19 -8.21 -16.23
CA ALA A 146 -21.09 -8.07 -15.09
C ALA A 146 -21.57 -9.43 -14.56
N ASP A 147 -21.97 -10.32 -15.46
CA ASP A 147 -22.47 -11.66 -15.12
C ASP A 147 -21.34 -12.54 -14.55
N GLN A 148 -20.11 -12.45 -15.08
CA GLN A 148 -18.92 -13.12 -14.52
C GLN A 148 -18.56 -12.59 -13.11
N ALA A 149 -18.68 -11.28 -12.88
CA ALA A 149 -18.45 -10.68 -11.57
C ALA A 149 -19.53 -11.08 -10.55
N GLU A 150 -20.79 -11.24 -10.98
CA GLU A 150 -21.86 -11.76 -10.13
C GLU A 150 -21.65 -13.25 -9.77
N GLU A 151 -21.20 -14.07 -10.72
CA GLU A 151 -20.80 -15.46 -10.44
C GLU A 151 -19.66 -15.54 -9.42
N ALA A 152 -18.61 -14.71 -9.56
CA ALA A 152 -17.50 -14.68 -8.63
C ALA A 152 -17.94 -14.23 -7.22
N ALA A 153 -18.79 -13.20 -7.13
CA ALA A 153 -19.39 -12.75 -5.87
C ALA A 153 -20.20 -13.87 -5.18
N ARG A 154 -21.03 -14.61 -5.95
CA ARG A 154 -21.83 -15.76 -5.46
C ARG A 154 -20.99 -16.99 -5.11
N ARG A 155 -19.72 -17.07 -5.51
CA ARG A 155 -18.77 -18.11 -5.08
C ARG A 155 -18.09 -17.68 -3.77
N LEU A 156 -17.58 -16.44 -3.70
CA LEU A 156 -17.03 -15.89 -2.45
C LEU A 156 -18.06 -15.82 -1.32
N GLU A 157 -19.32 -15.48 -1.59
CA GLU A 157 -20.35 -15.44 -0.54
C GLU A 157 -20.63 -16.84 0.06
N ARG A 158 -20.52 -17.91 -0.75
CA ARG A 158 -20.66 -19.28 -0.27
C ARG A 158 -19.47 -19.68 0.59
N LEU A 159 -18.25 -19.51 0.08
CA LEU A 159 -17.01 -19.72 0.85
C LEU A 159 -17.02 -18.95 2.18
N ALA A 160 -17.41 -17.68 2.15
CA ALA A 160 -17.50 -16.84 3.35
C ALA A 160 -18.51 -17.34 4.40
N ARG A 161 -19.55 -18.07 3.98
CA ARG A 161 -20.55 -18.69 4.87
C ARG A 161 -20.14 -20.09 5.32
N GLU A 162 -19.51 -20.86 4.43
CA GLU A 162 -19.04 -22.22 4.65
C GLU A 162 -17.82 -22.25 5.60
N GLU A 163 -16.88 -21.31 5.42
CA GLU A 163 -15.71 -21.12 6.30
C GLU A 163 -15.92 -20.09 7.42
N ASN A 164 -17.11 -19.47 7.50
CA ASN A 164 -17.44 -18.42 8.49
C ASN A 164 -16.47 -17.20 8.49
N ARG A 165 -16.07 -16.73 7.30
CA ARG A 165 -15.05 -15.69 7.08
C ARG A 165 -15.65 -14.32 6.75
N PRO A 166 -15.66 -13.34 7.69
CA PRO A 166 -16.37 -12.06 7.52
C PRO A 166 -15.68 -11.12 6.52
N ASP A 167 -14.37 -11.25 6.34
CA ASP A 167 -13.52 -10.56 5.35
C ASP A 167 -13.86 -10.96 3.91
N LEU A 168 -14.06 -12.26 3.66
CA LEU A 168 -14.57 -12.76 2.39
C LEU A 168 -16.02 -12.31 2.15
N LEU A 169 -16.83 -12.19 3.22
CA LEU A 169 -18.23 -11.75 3.12
C LEU A 169 -18.35 -10.26 2.77
N GLU A 170 -17.46 -9.40 3.26
CA GLU A 170 -17.35 -8.01 2.80
C GLU A 170 -16.89 -7.94 1.33
N SER A 171 -15.87 -8.72 0.98
CA SER A 171 -15.30 -8.79 -0.37
C SER A 171 -16.35 -9.23 -1.41
N ALA A 172 -17.17 -10.24 -1.08
CA ALA A 172 -18.30 -10.69 -1.91
C ALA A 172 -19.34 -9.58 -2.13
N ARG A 173 -19.69 -8.82 -1.08
CA ARG A 173 -20.61 -7.67 -1.17
C ARG A 173 -20.06 -6.55 -2.06
N GLN A 174 -18.77 -6.24 -1.97
CA GLN A 174 -18.14 -5.23 -2.84
C GLN A 174 -18.11 -5.68 -4.30
N MET A 175 -17.86 -6.97 -4.55
CA MET A 175 -17.87 -7.56 -5.89
C MET A 175 -19.27 -7.57 -6.51
N GLN A 176 -20.30 -7.90 -5.73
CA GLN A 176 -21.70 -7.79 -6.17
C GLN A 176 -22.05 -6.34 -6.54
N GLN A 177 -21.61 -5.35 -5.74
CA GLN A 177 -21.77 -3.92 -6.06
C GLN A 177 -20.96 -3.46 -7.29
N ALA A 178 -19.90 -4.16 -7.67
CA ALA A 178 -19.18 -3.92 -8.93
C ALA A 178 -19.97 -4.50 -10.13
N ALA A 179 -20.45 -5.74 -10.03
CA ALA A 179 -21.29 -6.38 -11.04
C ALA A 179 -22.56 -5.55 -11.34
N ASP A 180 -23.22 -5.04 -10.28
CA ASP A 180 -24.37 -4.15 -10.39
C ASP A 180 -24.06 -2.85 -11.14
N ALA A 181 -22.86 -2.28 -10.95
CA ALA A 181 -22.42 -1.08 -11.64
C ALA A 181 -22.08 -1.36 -13.12
N MET A 182 -21.45 -2.49 -13.43
CA MET A 182 -21.23 -2.95 -14.82
C MET A 182 -22.55 -3.18 -15.55
N ARG A 183 -23.54 -3.84 -14.92
CA ARG A 183 -24.85 -4.11 -15.52
C ARG A 183 -25.63 -2.83 -15.81
N ARG A 184 -25.47 -1.79 -14.98
CA ARG A 184 -26.04 -0.44 -15.22
C ARG A 184 -25.29 0.30 -16.33
N ALA A 185 -23.95 0.22 -16.37
CA ALA A 185 -23.15 0.77 -17.47
C ALA A 185 -23.56 0.14 -18.82
N ALA A 186 -23.69 -1.18 -18.87
CA ALA A 186 -24.13 -1.96 -20.03
C ALA A 186 -25.61 -1.73 -20.45
N ALA A 187 -26.35 -0.91 -19.70
CA ALA A 187 -27.69 -0.45 -20.03
C ALA A 187 -27.76 1.07 -20.30
N GLY A 188 -26.69 1.83 -20.01
CA GLY A 188 -26.62 3.28 -20.18
C GLY A 188 -25.92 3.69 -21.47
N GLY A 189 -26.66 4.23 -22.45
CA GLY A 189 -26.09 4.68 -23.73
C GLY A 189 -25.28 5.99 -23.71
N ASN A 190 -25.20 6.67 -22.56
CA ASN A 190 -24.60 8.01 -22.40
C ASN A 190 -23.55 8.02 -21.29
N SER A 191 -22.75 9.09 -21.20
CA SER A 191 -21.60 9.32 -20.30
C SER A 191 -21.74 8.95 -18.80
N ALA A 192 -22.95 8.70 -18.29
CA ALA A 192 -23.15 8.07 -16.99
C ALA A 192 -22.64 6.61 -16.91
N SER A 193 -22.62 5.86 -18.03
CA SER A 193 -22.11 4.49 -18.07
C SER A 193 -20.60 4.43 -17.86
N ALA A 194 -19.83 5.30 -18.52
CA ALA A 194 -18.38 5.40 -18.32
C ALA A 194 -18.00 5.67 -16.85
N ALA A 195 -18.79 6.50 -16.14
CA ALA A 195 -18.61 6.73 -14.71
C ALA A 195 -18.94 5.48 -13.86
N GLN A 196 -19.99 4.74 -14.21
CA GLN A 196 -20.37 3.49 -13.53
C GLN A 196 -19.37 2.35 -13.80
N ALA A 197 -18.82 2.27 -15.02
CA ALA A 197 -17.77 1.32 -15.38
C ALA A 197 -16.46 1.59 -14.62
N GLN A 198 -16.08 2.87 -14.46
CA GLN A 198 -14.94 3.25 -13.61
C GLN A 198 -15.20 2.86 -12.14
N GLN A 199 -16.38 3.17 -11.59
CA GLN A 199 -16.73 2.76 -10.22
C GLN A 199 -16.73 1.24 -10.00
N ALA A 200 -17.08 0.46 -11.03
CA ALA A 200 -16.96 -1.00 -10.98
C ALA A 200 -15.49 -1.46 -10.97
N LEU A 201 -14.66 -0.88 -11.85
CA LEU A 201 -13.23 -1.18 -11.91
C LEU A 201 -12.51 -0.83 -10.60
N ASP A 202 -12.82 0.32 -10.01
CA ASP A 202 -12.23 0.79 -8.76
C ASP A 202 -12.59 -0.16 -7.59
N ARG A 203 -13.87 -0.61 -7.52
CA ARG A 203 -14.33 -1.62 -6.56
C ARG A 203 -13.67 -2.98 -6.73
N LEU A 204 -13.47 -3.44 -7.97
CA LEU A 204 -12.73 -4.68 -8.22
C LEU A 204 -11.28 -4.55 -7.78
N LYS A 205 -10.59 -3.44 -8.12
CA LYS A 205 -9.22 -3.19 -7.68
C LYS A 205 -9.12 -3.02 -6.15
N GLU A 206 -10.13 -2.49 -5.46
CA GLU A 206 -10.21 -2.53 -3.99
C GLU A 206 -10.34 -3.98 -3.48
N THR A 207 -11.28 -4.75 -4.03
CA THR A 207 -11.54 -6.15 -3.64
C THR A 207 -10.29 -7.02 -3.85
N GLN A 208 -9.58 -6.83 -4.97
CA GLN A 208 -8.29 -7.47 -5.27
C GLN A 208 -7.29 -7.24 -4.12
N ARG A 209 -7.10 -5.99 -3.73
CA ARG A 209 -6.14 -5.59 -2.70
C ARG A 209 -6.56 -6.01 -1.29
N LYS A 210 -7.85 -6.27 -1.04
CA LYS A 210 -8.33 -6.91 0.21
C LYS A 210 -8.02 -8.40 0.22
N LEU A 211 -8.30 -9.11 -0.86
CA LEU A 211 -7.96 -10.52 -1.00
C LEU A 211 -6.44 -10.74 -0.93
N GLU A 212 -5.64 -9.94 -1.64
CA GLU A 212 -4.16 -9.99 -1.57
C GLU A 212 -3.61 -9.73 -0.17
N ARG A 213 -4.28 -8.91 0.65
CA ARG A 213 -3.96 -8.77 2.09
C ARG A 213 -4.34 -10.01 2.88
N SER A 214 -5.54 -10.57 2.67
CA SER A 214 -5.95 -11.81 3.35
C SER A 214 -5.02 -13.00 3.06
N LEU A 215 -4.29 -13.00 1.93
CA LEU A 215 -3.20 -13.96 1.65
C LEU A 215 -1.93 -13.69 2.46
N SER A 216 -1.53 -12.42 2.62
CA SER A 216 -0.44 -12.02 3.53
C SER A 216 -0.79 -12.36 4.98
N ASP A 217 -2.05 -12.12 5.39
CA ASP A 217 -2.57 -12.45 6.71
C ASP A 217 -2.75 -13.97 6.90
N ARG A 218 -3.00 -14.75 5.82
CA ARG A 218 -2.95 -16.23 5.83
C ARG A 218 -1.53 -16.70 6.15
N ALA A 219 -0.56 -16.27 5.35
CA ALA A 219 0.85 -16.62 5.57
C ALA A 219 1.35 -16.23 6.98
N ASP A 220 0.94 -15.08 7.52
CA ASP A 220 1.28 -14.68 8.89
C ASP A 220 0.72 -15.61 9.97
N ARG A 221 -0.47 -16.21 9.77
CA ARG A 221 -1.00 -17.26 10.65
C ARG A 221 -0.24 -18.58 10.46
N ASP A 222 -0.10 -19.03 9.21
CA ASP A 222 0.54 -20.31 8.89
C ASP A 222 1.97 -20.41 9.49
N ILE A 223 2.74 -19.31 9.44
CA ILE A 223 4.07 -19.23 10.05
C ILE A 223 4.01 -19.31 11.58
N LYS A 224 3.03 -18.65 12.22
CA LYS A 224 2.87 -18.68 13.69
C LYS A 224 2.46 -20.06 14.20
N ASP A 225 1.59 -20.74 13.47
CA ASP A 225 1.17 -22.10 13.80
C ASP A 225 2.33 -23.09 13.60
N ALA A 226 3.14 -22.90 12.55
CA ALA A 226 4.39 -23.63 12.36
C ALA A 226 5.43 -23.34 13.46
N GLN A 227 5.58 -22.09 13.91
CA GLN A 227 6.45 -21.73 15.04
C GLN A 227 6.01 -22.41 16.34
N GLN A 228 4.71 -22.42 16.65
CA GLN A 228 4.15 -23.10 17.82
C GLN A 228 4.39 -24.61 17.77
N ARG A 229 4.10 -25.25 16.63
CA ARG A 229 4.38 -26.69 16.42
C ARG A 229 5.87 -27.02 16.50
N ALA A 230 6.76 -26.14 16.00
CA ALA A 230 8.21 -26.31 16.15
C ALA A 230 8.70 -26.12 17.60
N GLU A 231 8.03 -25.30 18.42
CA GLU A 231 8.26 -25.25 19.87
C GLU A 231 7.79 -26.52 20.58
N GLU A 232 6.63 -27.06 20.22
CA GLU A 232 6.07 -28.30 20.76
C GLU A 232 7.01 -29.49 20.52
N LEU A 233 7.42 -29.69 19.26
CA LEU A 233 8.43 -30.69 18.87
C LEU A 233 9.74 -30.56 19.66
N ALA A 234 10.17 -29.34 19.98
CA ALA A 234 11.37 -29.11 20.78
C ALA A 234 11.19 -29.54 22.25
N ARG A 235 10.00 -29.36 22.82
CA ARG A 235 9.65 -29.82 24.18
C ARG A 235 9.55 -31.34 24.22
N GLU A 236 8.87 -31.95 23.26
CA GLU A 236 8.79 -33.42 23.11
C GLU A 236 10.18 -34.04 22.98
N GLN A 237 11.06 -33.49 22.13
CA GLN A 237 12.43 -33.98 21.98
C GLN A 237 13.26 -33.81 23.27
N GLN A 238 13.01 -32.77 24.08
CA GLN A 238 13.63 -32.63 25.39
C GLN A 238 13.14 -33.71 26.38
N GLU A 239 11.85 -34.05 26.38
CA GLU A 239 11.31 -35.16 27.19
C GLU A 239 11.83 -36.53 26.74
N ILE A 240 11.90 -36.78 25.43
CA ILE A 240 12.49 -37.99 24.84
C ILE A 240 13.96 -38.11 25.26
N SER A 241 14.71 -37.01 25.18
CA SER A 241 16.11 -36.95 25.65
C SER A 241 16.22 -37.30 27.15
N ASN A 242 15.32 -36.79 27.98
CA ASN A 242 15.26 -37.11 29.41
C ASN A 242 14.87 -38.58 29.67
N GLY A 243 13.94 -39.13 28.90
CA GLY A 243 13.56 -40.55 28.95
C GLY A 243 14.73 -41.47 28.59
N VAL A 244 15.43 -41.17 27.48
CA VAL A 244 16.66 -41.86 27.04
C VAL A 244 17.77 -41.76 28.11
N ASN A 245 17.87 -40.63 28.81
CA ASN A 245 18.79 -40.44 29.94
C ASN A 245 18.40 -41.25 31.18
N GLY A 246 17.11 -41.50 31.40
CA GLY A 246 16.55 -42.28 32.51
C GLY A 246 16.43 -43.79 32.27
N LEU A 247 16.79 -44.29 31.08
CA LEU A 247 16.73 -45.72 30.74
C LEU A 247 17.57 -46.58 31.71
N ALA A 248 16.91 -47.52 32.38
CA ALA A 248 17.56 -48.50 33.24
C ALA A 248 18.56 -49.37 32.45
N ALA A 249 19.65 -49.80 33.10
CA ALA A 249 20.72 -50.53 32.42
C ALA A 249 20.26 -51.86 31.80
N ASN A 250 19.37 -52.60 32.47
CA ASN A 250 18.85 -53.91 32.07
C ASN A 250 17.48 -54.19 32.73
N GLY A 251 16.83 -55.28 32.31
CA GLY A 251 15.64 -55.83 32.99
C GLY A 251 14.30 -55.37 32.41
N GLN A 252 13.21 -55.62 33.15
CA GLN A 252 11.84 -55.36 32.69
C GLN A 252 11.55 -53.84 32.60
N GLN A 253 11.93 -53.08 33.63
CA GLN A 253 11.77 -51.62 33.69
C GLN A 253 12.36 -50.91 32.47
N ARG A 254 13.50 -51.39 31.96
CA ARG A 254 14.11 -50.85 30.73
C ARG A 254 13.19 -50.99 29.52
N ARG A 255 12.44 -52.09 29.40
CA ARG A 255 11.50 -52.32 28.29
C ARG A 255 10.29 -51.41 28.40
N GLU A 256 9.72 -51.28 29.59
CA GLU A 256 8.59 -50.38 29.90
C GLU A 256 8.96 -48.90 29.61
N GLN A 257 10.17 -48.48 30.00
CA GLN A 257 10.70 -47.15 29.68
C GLN A 257 11.00 -46.97 28.17
N ALA A 258 11.57 -47.99 27.52
CA ALA A 258 11.87 -47.96 26.08
C ALA A 258 10.59 -47.84 25.24
N GLN A 259 9.52 -48.55 25.59
CA GLN A 259 8.22 -48.46 24.92
C GLN A 259 7.68 -47.03 24.98
N ARG A 260 7.60 -46.44 26.17
CA ARG A 260 7.17 -45.03 26.37
C ARG A 260 8.04 -44.01 25.64
N VAL A 261 9.34 -44.29 25.47
CA VAL A 261 10.26 -43.44 24.67
C VAL A 261 10.03 -43.61 23.17
N ASN A 262 9.77 -44.83 22.69
CA ASN A 262 9.50 -45.10 21.28
C ASN A 262 8.15 -44.52 20.85
N GLU A 263 7.10 -44.66 21.66
CA GLU A 263 5.78 -44.05 21.40
C GLU A 263 5.89 -42.55 21.16
N LYS A 264 6.63 -41.83 22.02
CA LYS A 264 6.91 -40.40 21.83
C LYS A 264 7.78 -40.11 20.60
N LYS A 265 8.68 -41.02 20.19
CA LYS A 265 9.47 -40.88 18.95
C LYS A 265 8.63 -41.09 17.68
N ASP A 266 7.72 -42.04 17.69
CA ASP A 266 6.78 -42.26 16.58
C ASP A 266 5.87 -41.03 16.41
N ASP A 267 5.35 -40.49 17.51
CA ASP A 267 4.51 -39.29 17.49
C ASP A 267 5.29 -38.04 17.03
N LEU A 268 6.53 -37.85 17.50
CA LEU A 268 7.45 -36.82 17.04
C LEU A 268 7.75 -36.94 15.52
N GLU A 269 7.93 -38.17 14.99
CA GLU A 269 8.18 -38.39 13.55
C GLU A 269 6.96 -38.05 12.69
N ARG A 270 5.75 -38.34 13.19
CA ARG A 270 4.49 -37.97 12.54
C ARG A 270 4.29 -36.45 12.54
N LYS A 271 4.31 -35.80 13.71
CA LYS A 271 4.15 -34.34 13.85
C LYS A 271 5.18 -33.57 13.01
N LEU A 272 6.44 -34.05 12.96
CA LEU A 272 7.49 -33.45 12.14
C LEU A 272 7.28 -33.64 10.63
N GLY A 273 6.73 -34.78 10.20
CA GLY A 273 6.37 -35.03 8.80
C GLY A 273 5.15 -34.25 8.33
N GLU A 274 4.19 -34.01 9.22
CA GLU A 274 3.04 -33.12 8.99
C GLU A 274 3.53 -31.66 8.85
N LEU A 275 4.37 -31.19 9.77
CA LEU A 275 4.98 -29.86 9.70
C LEU A 275 5.87 -29.66 8.45
N GLU A 276 6.60 -30.69 8.01
CA GLU A 276 7.36 -30.68 6.74
C GLU A 276 6.43 -30.41 5.55
N SER A 277 5.25 -31.05 5.51
CA SER A 277 4.26 -30.89 4.45
C SER A 277 3.56 -29.53 4.50
N ASP A 278 3.18 -29.06 5.69
CA ASP A 278 2.57 -27.74 5.90
C ASP A 278 3.52 -26.63 5.41
N LEU A 279 4.80 -26.70 5.77
CA LEU A 279 5.80 -25.72 5.34
C LEU A 279 6.06 -25.73 3.84
N ASP A 280 6.11 -26.91 3.21
CA ASP A 280 6.23 -27.02 1.75
C ASP A 280 4.97 -26.52 1.01
N ALA A 281 3.81 -26.43 1.68
CA ALA A 281 2.58 -25.83 1.16
C ALA A 281 2.58 -24.30 1.34
N SER A 282 2.70 -23.80 2.58
CA SER A 282 2.72 -22.36 2.87
C SER A 282 3.85 -21.63 2.12
N ALA A 283 4.99 -22.30 1.86
CA ALA A 283 6.05 -21.75 1.01
C ALA A 283 5.60 -21.46 -0.44
N ARG A 284 4.68 -22.25 -1.01
CA ARG A 284 4.14 -22.06 -2.37
C ARG A 284 3.11 -20.95 -2.40
N ASP A 285 2.23 -20.93 -1.41
CA ASP A 285 1.14 -19.95 -1.35
C ASP A 285 1.71 -18.55 -1.07
N ALA A 286 2.72 -18.45 -0.19
CA ALA A 286 3.51 -17.24 0.01
C ALA A 286 4.35 -16.82 -1.21
N ALA A 287 4.62 -17.71 -2.20
CA ALA A 287 5.51 -17.39 -3.32
C ALA A 287 4.94 -16.32 -4.27
N ALA A 288 3.62 -16.18 -4.33
CA ALA A 288 2.95 -15.21 -5.19
C ALA A 288 3.21 -13.76 -4.74
N GLN A 289 3.07 -13.50 -3.43
CA GLN A 289 3.07 -12.16 -2.84
C GLN A 289 4.34 -11.89 -1.99
N GLU A 290 4.77 -12.87 -1.20
CA GLU A 290 5.76 -12.72 -0.13
C GLU A 290 7.01 -13.59 -0.37
N ARG A 291 7.69 -13.33 -1.49
CA ARG A 291 8.87 -14.07 -1.97
C ARG A 291 10.01 -14.19 -0.95
N ALA A 292 10.09 -13.32 0.04
CA ALA A 292 11.07 -13.41 1.12
C ALA A 292 10.71 -14.53 2.12
N ALA A 293 9.48 -14.50 2.64
CA ALA A 293 8.97 -15.52 3.55
C ALA A 293 8.85 -16.90 2.86
N SER A 294 8.35 -16.94 1.62
CA SER A 294 8.31 -18.16 0.78
C SER A 294 9.65 -18.91 0.75
N ARG A 295 10.74 -18.21 0.46
CA ARG A 295 12.10 -18.79 0.47
C ARG A 295 12.49 -19.28 1.86
N LYS A 296 12.17 -18.55 2.93
CA LYS A 296 12.48 -18.97 4.30
C LYS A 296 11.67 -20.18 4.77
N LEU A 297 10.43 -20.34 4.29
CA LEU A 297 9.64 -21.56 4.52
C LEU A 297 10.15 -22.76 3.72
N SER A 298 10.59 -22.55 2.47
CA SER A 298 11.31 -23.59 1.71
C SER A 298 12.63 -23.99 2.39
N GLU A 299 13.37 -23.02 2.96
CA GLU A 299 14.56 -23.30 3.78
C GLU A 299 14.19 -24.05 5.06
N ALA A 300 13.07 -23.74 5.72
CA ALA A 300 12.60 -24.43 6.92
C ALA A 300 12.24 -25.90 6.63
N ALA A 301 11.41 -26.17 5.62
CA ALA A 301 11.12 -27.54 5.15
C ALA A 301 12.39 -28.26 4.64
N GLY A 302 13.31 -27.51 4.01
CA GLY A 302 14.64 -27.99 3.64
C GLY A 302 15.43 -28.50 4.85
N ALA A 303 15.45 -27.76 5.97
CA ALA A 303 16.20 -28.15 7.17
C ALA A 303 15.76 -29.49 7.77
N ILE A 304 14.49 -29.86 7.66
CA ILE A 304 13.96 -31.15 8.14
C ILE A 304 14.54 -32.30 7.30
N ARG A 305 14.57 -32.11 5.97
CA ARG A 305 15.10 -33.07 4.98
C ARG A 305 16.62 -33.15 4.99
N ASP A 306 17.32 -32.01 4.99
CA ASP A 306 18.78 -31.91 4.95
C ASP A 306 19.43 -32.52 6.20
N ASN A 307 18.91 -32.21 7.39
CA ASN A 307 19.35 -32.82 8.64
C ASN A 307 18.81 -34.25 8.84
N ARG A 308 17.96 -34.74 7.93
CA ARG A 308 17.29 -36.06 7.94
C ARG A 308 16.66 -36.40 9.29
N LEU A 309 15.95 -35.45 9.88
CA LEU A 309 15.50 -35.54 11.27
C LEU A 309 14.61 -36.77 11.51
N ARG A 310 13.71 -37.06 10.55
CA ARG A 310 12.83 -38.24 10.58
C ARG A 310 13.61 -39.57 10.54
N ASP A 311 14.66 -39.65 9.72
CA ASP A 311 15.57 -40.81 9.70
C ASP A 311 16.36 -40.94 11.02
N LYS A 312 16.81 -39.81 11.61
CA LYS A 312 17.50 -39.81 12.90
C LYS A 312 16.58 -40.26 14.05
N ILE A 313 15.32 -39.86 14.04
CA ILE A 313 14.32 -40.27 15.03
C ILE A 313 14.11 -41.80 14.96
N ARG A 314 13.81 -42.33 13.76
CA ARG A 314 13.70 -43.79 13.51
C ARG A 314 14.99 -44.55 13.83
N TYR A 315 16.15 -43.97 13.53
CA TYR A 315 17.43 -44.56 13.88
C TYR A 315 17.60 -44.66 15.40
N SER A 316 17.24 -43.62 16.16
CA SER A 316 17.27 -43.67 17.62
C SER A 316 16.24 -44.65 18.20
N GLU A 317 15.02 -44.70 17.67
CA GLU A 317 13.99 -45.69 18.05
C GLU A 317 14.53 -47.13 17.85
N ALA A 318 15.19 -47.41 16.73
CA ALA A 318 15.93 -48.66 16.52
C ALA A 318 17.14 -48.86 17.48
N LEU A 319 17.83 -47.79 17.89
CA LEU A 319 18.91 -47.86 18.89
C LEU A 319 18.39 -48.17 20.30
N VAL A 320 17.24 -47.59 20.69
CA VAL A 320 16.55 -47.82 21.97
C VAL A 320 16.04 -49.26 22.03
N ASN A 321 15.38 -49.75 20.97
CA ASN A 321 14.87 -51.12 20.88
C ASN A 321 15.95 -52.19 20.99
N ARG A 322 17.06 -52.04 20.25
CA ARG A 322 18.21 -52.98 20.38
C ARG A 322 19.05 -52.69 21.62
N GLY A 323 18.85 -51.54 22.25
CA GLY A 323 19.41 -51.20 23.54
C GLY A 323 20.92 -50.94 23.53
N TYR A 324 21.43 -50.23 22.51
CA TYR A 324 22.85 -49.85 22.39
C TYR A 324 23.33 -48.92 23.53
N GLY A 325 24.63 -48.60 23.52
CA GLY A 325 25.27 -47.75 24.51
C GLY A 325 24.63 -46.35 24.62
N GLN A 326 24.42 -45.90 25.86
CA GLN A 326 23.70 -44.66 26.16
C GLN A 326 24.39 -43.40 25.61
N GLU A 327 25.70 -43.46 25.35
CA GLU A 327 26.47 -42.37 24.72
C GLU A 327 26.06 -42.14 23.25
N THR A 328 25.92 -43.21 22.45
CA THR A 328 25.47 -43.12 21.05
C THR A 328 24.02 -42.64 20.95
N LEU A 329 23.17 -43.08 21.88
CA LEU A 329 21.81 -42.58 22.02
C LEU A 329 21.80 -41.07 22.31
N ARG A 330 22.51 -40.62 23.36
CA ARG A 330 22.64 -39.19 23.71
C ARG A 330 23.16 -38.33 22.55
N ALA A 331 24.16 -38.80 21.82
CA ALA A 331 24.66 -38.11 20.63
C ALA A 331 23.55 -37.94 19.59
N THR A 332 22.77 -38.99 19.32
CA THR A 332 21.65 -38.96 18.37
C THR A 332 20.52 -38.03 18.83
N GLU A 333 20.18 -38.01 20.12
CA GLU A 333 19.17 -37.09 20.67
C GLU A 333 19.56 -35.61 20.56
N ASN A 334 20.84 -35.30 20.84
CA ASN A 334 21.38 -33.94 20.69
C ASN A 334 21.35 -33.50 19.22
N ASP A 335 21.64 -34.42 18.30
CA ASP A 335 21.62 -34.21 16.84
C ASP A 335 20.20 -33.96 16.28
N ILE A 336 19.17 -34.52 16.92
CA ILE A 336 17.76 -34.24 16.60
C ILE A 336 17.35 -32.89 17.18
N ALA A 337 17.63 -32.64 18.47
CA ALA A 337 17.30 -31.40 19.16
C ALA A 337 17.90 -30.17 18.47
N GLY A 338 19.20 -30.22 18.13
CA GLY A 338 19.88 -29.15 17.40
C GLY A 338 19.33 -28.90 15.99
N GLY A 339 18.70 -29.91 15.38
CA GLY A 339 17.99 -29.78 14.11
C GLY A 339 16.63 -29.10 14.23
N ILE A 340 15.87 -29.41 15.29
CA ILE A 340 14.61 -28.72 15.60
C ILE A 340 14.89 -27.24 15.97
N ASP A 341 15.98 -26.96 16.68
CA ASP A 341 16.43 -25.58 16.94
C ASP A 341 16.86 -24.83 15.66
N GLN A 342 17.34 -25.51 14.62
CA GLN A 342 17.58 -24.90 13.30
C GLN A 342 16.27 -24.63 12.55
N LEU A 343 15.30 -25.54 12.63
CA LEU A 343 13.97 -25.36 12.08
C LEU A 343 13.31 -24.11 12.66
N LYS A 344 13.23 -24.00 14.00
CA LYS A 344 12.66 -22.83 14.70
C LYS A 344 13.26 -21.51 14.21
N LYS A 345 14.60 -21.40 14.15
CA LYS A 345 15.30 -20.20 13.68
C LYS A 345 14.93 -19.81 12.25
N ARG A 346 14.74 -20.78 11.34
CA ARG A 346 14.30 -20.50 9.96
C ARG A 346 12.84 -20.03 9.89
N LEU A 347 11.98 -20.46 10.82
CA LEU A 347 10.61 -19.95 10.96
C LEU A 347 10.58 -18.54 11.57
N ASP A 348 11.44 -18.25 12.54
CA ASP A 348 11.61 -16.90 13.09
C ASP A 348 12.11 -15.92 12.00
N GLU A 349 13.06 -16.35 11.17
CA GLU A 349 13.51 -15.60 9.99
C GLU A 349 12.38 -15.43 8.94
N ALA A 350 11.48 -16.42 8.78
CA ALA A 350 10.33 -16.33 7.87
C ALA A 350 9.27 -15.33 8.38
N SER A 351 8.98 -15.32 9.68
CA SER A 351 8.10 -14.33 10.31
C SER A 351 8.68 -12.91 10.21
N ALA A 352 9.97 -12.75 10.48
CA ALA A 352 10.68 -11.48 10.27
C ALA A 352 10.64 -11.01 8.81
N ALA A 353 10.69 -11.93 7.85
CA ALA A 353 10.59 -11.62 6.42
C ALA A 353 9.20 -11.09 6.01
N LEU A 354 8.10 -11.65 6.54
CA LEU A 354 6.75 -11.09 6.33
C LEU A 354 6.62 -9.67 6.89
N GLY A 355 7.12 -9.44 8.12
CA GLY A 355 7.12 -8.12 8.74
C GLY A 355 7.91 -7.08 7.93
N GLN A 356 8.99 -7.50 7.27
CA GLN A 356 9.74 -6.64 6.33
C GLN A 356 9.02 -6.46 4.99
N GLY A 357 8.29 -7.46 4.49
CA GLY A 357 7.45 -7.35 3.29
C GLY A 357 6.42 -6.22 3.42
N GLN A 358 5.63 -6.22 4.50
CA GLN A 358 4.67 -5.15 4.77
C GLN A 358 5.33 -3.78 4.97
N GLN A 359 6.52 -3.71 5.60
CA GLN A 359 7.24 -2.44 5.78
C GLN A 359 7.84 -1.91 4.47
N GLY A 360 8.38 -2.78 3.62
CA GLY A 360 8.90 -2.44 2.28
C GLY A 360 7.80 -1.97 1.34
N GLN A 361 6.67 -2.69 1.28
CA GLN A 361 5.49 -2.25 0.52
C GLN A 361 4.95 -0.90 1.04
N ASN A 362 4.92 -0.69 2.36
CA ASN A 362 4.56 0.62 2.93
C ASN A 362 5.59 1.72 2.67
N ALA A 363 6.88 1.39 2.49
CA ALA A 363 7.90 2.35 2.07
C ALA A 363 7.69 2.77 0.61
N GLY A 364 7.50 1.81 -0.31
CA GLY A 364 7.18 2.08 -1.72
C GLY A 364 5.92 2.93 -1.89
N ASN A 365 4.83 2.55 -1.23
CA ASN A 365 3.58 3.34 -1.22
C ASN A 365 3.78 4.78 -0.70
N LYS A 366 4.68 5.01 0.28
CA LYS A 366 5.01 6.36 0.77
C LYS A 366 5.91 7.13 -0.20
N GLN A 367 6.81 6.46 -0.91
CA GLN A 367 7.66 7.08 -1.93
C GLN A 367 6.82 7.55 -3.13
N GLU A 368 5.90 6.71 -3.60
CA GLU A 368 4.96 7.05 -4.68
C GLU A 368 4.02 8.21 -4.28
N GLN A 369 3.47 8.19 -3.06
CA GLN A 369 2.65 9.29 -2.52
C GLN A 369 3.44 10.60 -2.35
N ALA A 370 4.72 10.53 -1.95
CA ALA A 370 5.57 11.71 -1.87
C ALA A 370 5.92 12.26 -3.25
N LEU A 371 6.16 11.39 -4.24
CA LEU A 371 6.41 11.74 -5.63
C LEU A 371 5.20 12.45 -6.25
N ASP A 372 3.99 11.89 -6.16
CA ASP A 372 2.78 12.52 -6.71
C ASP A 372 2.46 13.87 -6.03
N ARG A 373 2.62 13.98 -4.70
CA ARG A 373 2.50 15.29 -4.01
C ARG A 373 3.54 16.30 -4.51
N THR A 374 4.78 15.87 -4.76
CA THR A 374 5.84 16.73 -5.33
C THR A 374 5.46 17.20 -6.75
N GLN A 375 4.96 16.29 -7.60
CA GLN A 375 4.48 16.64 -8.95
C GLN A 375 3.29 17.61 -8.91
N ARG A 376 2.38 17.48 -7.93
CA ARG A 376 1.24 18.40 -7.76
C ARG A 376 1.71 19.79 -7.31
N LEU A 377 2.65 19.86 -6.35
CA LEU A 377 3.27 21.12 -5.92
C LEU A 377 4.04 21.82 -7.05
N ALA A 378 4.87 21.09 -7.82
CA ALA A 378 5.66 21.65 -8.91
C ALA A 378 4.76 22.29 -10.00
N ARG A 379 3.71 21.57 -10.42
CA ARG A 379 2.71 22.08 -11.38
C ARG A 379 1.88 23.23 -10.80
N GLY A 380 1.61 23.21 -9.49
CA GLY A 380 0.95 24.30 -8.76
C GLY A 380 1.73 25.60 -8.85
N LEU A 381 3.01 25.60 -8.47
CA LEU A 381 3.88 26.77 -8.53
C LEU A 381 4.10 27.29 -9.96
N GLU A 382 4.31 26.38 -10.92
CA GLU A 382 4.47 26.74 -12.34
C GLU A 382 3.24 27.50 -12.86
N SER A 383 2.03 27.00 -12.55
CA SER A 383 0.78 27.68 -12.92
C SER A 383 0.59 29.04 -12.21
N LEU A 384 1.11 29.22 -10.99
CA LEU A 384 1.09 30.51 -10.30
C LEU A 384 2.11 31.47 -10.93
N GLN A 385 3.30 30.99 -11.31
CA GLN A 385 4.32 31.78 -11.99
C GLN A 385 3.79 32.32 -13.32
N GLU A 386 3.05 31.50 -14.07
CA GLU A 386 2.30 31.93 -15.26
C GLU A 386 1.22 32.97 -14.93
N ARG A 387 0.27 32.67 -14.02
CA ARG A 387 -0.79 33.63 -13.61
C ARG A 387 -0.24 34.96 -13.10
N THR A 388 0.85 34.93 -12.34
CA THR A 388 1.54 36.13 -11.81
C THR A 388 2.07 36.99 -12.96
N ARG A 389 2.73 36.34 -13.93
CA ARG A 389 3.32 36.98 -15.10
C ARG A 389 2.25 37.58 -16.02
N GLU A 390 1.15 36.86 -16.25
CA GLU A 390 -0.01 37.35 -17.02
C GLU A 390 -0.66 38.57 -16.38
N ARG A 391 -1.00 38.51 -15.09
CA ARG A 391 -1.64 39.63 -14.35
C ARG A 391 -0.76 40.89 -14.36
N ALA A 392 0.54 40.75 -14.14
CA ALA A 392 1.45 41.90 -14.16
C ALA A 392 1.61 42.52 -15.58
N GLN A 393 1.61 41.70 -16.64
CA GLN A 393 1.59 42.20 -18.02
C GLN A 393 0.25 42.88 -18.37
N GLN A 394 -0.87 42.34 -17.89
CA GLN A 394 -2.20 42.92 -18.08
C GLN A 394 -2.31 44.28 -17.36
N ASN A 395 -1.80 44.40 -16.14
CA ASN A 395 -1.77 45.65 -15.38
C ASN A 395 -0.85 46.70 -16.02
N ALA A 396 0.32 46.30 -16.56
CA ALA A 396 1.18 47.21 -17.32
C ALA A 396 0.46 47.75 -18.58
N ARG A 397 -0.21 46.87 -19.33
CA ARG A 397 -0.95 47.22 -20.55
C ARG A 397 -2.14 48.15 -20.27
N ASN A 398 -2.84 47.94 -19.15
CA ASN A 398 -3.94 48.81 -18.72
C ASN A 398 -3.46 50.21 -18.32
N GLN A 399 -2.34 50.33 -17.60
CA GLN A 399 -1.75 51.63 -17.24
C GLN A 399 -1.31 52.41 -18.50
N GLN A 400 -0.72 51.72 -19.48
CA GLN A 400 -0.30 52.34 -20.74
C GLN A 400 -1.49 52.80 -21.61
N ALA A 401 -2.61 52.07 -21.58
CA ALA A 401 -3.84 52.48 -22.26
C ALA A 401 -4.47 53.73 -21.62
N GLN A 402 -4.54 53.78 -20.28
CA GLN A 402 -5.17 54.89 -19.54
C GLN A 402 -4.44 56.22 -19.75
N ASN A 403 -3.11 56.21 -19.86
CA ASN A 403 -2.31 57.42 -20.13
C ASN A 403 -2.46 57.93 -21.58
N GLY A 404 -2.90 57.08 -22.51
CA GLY A 404 -3.13 57.47 -23.92
C GLY A 404 -4.37 58.33 -24.14
N GLN A 405 -5.43 58.14 -23.35
CA GLN A 405 -6.71 58.85 -23.57
C GLN A 405 -6.69 60.33 -23.17
N GLN A 406 -5.79 60.76 -22.28
CA GLN A 406 -5.77 62.15 -21.80
C GLN A 406 -5.15 63.14 -22.80
N SER A 407 -4.37 62.66 -23.78
CA SER A 407 -3.76 63.51 -24.81
C SER A 407 -4.80 64.07 -25.80
N ASN A 408 -5.83 63.29 -26.12
CA ASN A 408 -6.72 63.56 -27.27
C ASN A 408 -7.82 64.60 -27.01
N GLN A 409 -7.88 65.23 -25.84
CA GLN A 409 -8.84 66.29 -25.49
C GLN A 409 -8.23 67.70 -25.45
N ARG A 410 -6.91 67.87 -25.58
CA ARG A 410 -6.25 69.20 -25.45
C ARG A 410 -5.97 69.92 -26.77
N GLY A 411 -6.39 69.35 -27.90
CA GLY A 411 -6.00 69.81 -29.26
C GLY A 411 -7.03 70.62 -30.05
N GLN A 412 -8.26 70.85 -29.55
CA GLN A 412 -9.36 71.42 -30.36
C GLN A 412 -9.81 72.84 -29.96
N GLN A 413 -9.07 73.58 -29.12
CA GLN A 413 -9.53 74.87 -28.60
C GLN A 413 -8.47 75.98 -28.49
N ALA A 414 -7.63 76.14 -29.51
CA ALA A 414 -6.81 77.35 -29.71
C ALA A 414 -6.49 77.57 -31.19
N GLY A 415 -6.38 78.83 -31.64
CA GLY A 415 -5.78 79.17 -32.96
C GLY A 415 -6.69 79.74 -34.06
N ASN A 416 -7.79 80.43 -33.74
CA ASN A 416 -8.68 81.01 -34.75
C ASN A 416 -8.49 82.54 -34.94
N GLN A 417 -7.41 82.98 -35.60
CA GLN A 417 -7.35 84.29 -36.29
C GLN A 417 -6.13 84.48 -37.22
N GLN A 418 -6.38 85.15 -38.35
CA GLN A 418 -5.46 85.80 -39.31
C GLN A 418 -4.31 84.99 -39.96
N GLY A 419 -4.38 84.86 -41.28
CA GLY A 419 -3.33 84.33 -42.17
C GLY A 419 -3.85 84.07 -43.58
N GLN A 420 -3.93 85.11 -44.43
CA GLN A 420 -4.25 84.96 -45.86
C GLN A 420 -2.97 84.74 -46.70
N GLN A 421 -3.16 84.22 -47.92
CA GLN A 421 -2.18 83.95 -48.99
C GLN A 421 -1.21 82.77 -48.76
N GLY A 422 -1.14 81.91 -49.78
CA GLY A 422 -0.31 80.70 -49.87
C GLY A 422 -0.99 79.63 -50.71
N GLN A 423 -0.52 79.39 -51.94
CA GLN A 423 -1.07 78.38 -52.86
C GLN A 423 -0.09 77.22 -53.09
N GLN A 424 -0.65 76.06 -53.51
CA GLN A 424 0.00 74.89 -54.13
C GLN A 424 0.93 74.00 -53.26
N GLY A 425 1.10 72.74 -53.70
CA GLY A 425 1.88 71.67 -53.02
C GLY A 425 1.00 70.51 -52.48
N GLN A 426 0.13 69.91 -53.29
CA GLN A 426 0.37 68.61 -53.96
C GLN A 426 0.85 67.42 -53.09
N GLN A 427 -0.07 66.47 -52.91
CA GLN A 427 0.08 65.03 -53.22
C GLN A 427 1.10 64.17 -52.44
N GLY A 428 0.59 63.17 -51.70
CA GLY A 428 1.38 62.13 -51.03
C GLY A 428 0.54 60.99 -50.46
N GLN A 429 0.06 60.09 -51.32
CA GLN A 429 -0.62 58.84 -50.90
C GLN A 429 0.35 57.66 -50.93
N GLN A 430 0.65 57.05 -49.78
CA GLN A 430 0.94 55.62 -49.56
C GLN A 430 1.28 55.41 -48.06
N GLY A 431 0.98 54.27 -47.43
CA GLY A 431 0.22 53.11 -47.92
C GLY A 431 -0.22 52.23 -46.74
N GLN A 432 -1.28 51.42 -46.93
CA GLN A 432 -1.75 50.49 -45.90
C GLN A 432 -0.86 49.25 -45.83
N GLN A 433 -0.48 48.84 -44.63
CA GLN A 433 0.21 47.58 -44.37
C GLN A 433 -0.84 46.49 -44.09
N GLY A 434 -0.85 45.41 -44.89
CA GLY A 434 -1.91 44.39 -44.85
C GLY A 434 -1.64 43.22 -43.89
N GLN A 435 -2.70 42.50 -43.54
CA GLN A 435 -2.62 41.19 -42.88
C GLN A 435 -3.84 40.33 -43.22
N ALA A 436 -3.71 39.01 -43.03
CA ALA A 436 -4.63 37.93 -43.40
C ALA A 436 -4.76 37.65 -44.92
N GLY A 437 -4.87 36.39 -45.37
CA GLY A 437 -4.84 35.13 -44.61
C GLY A 437 -4.59 33.91 -45.51
N GLN A 438 -4.21 32.78 -44.91
CA GLN A 438 -3.88 31.56 -45.66
C GLN A 438 -5.14 30.77 -46.07
N GLN A 439 -5.28 30.63 -47.39
CA GLN A 439 -5.72 29.44 -48.13
C GLN A 439 -6.42 28.30 -47.37
N GLY A 440 -7.71 28.11 -47.67
CA GLY A 440 -8.44 26.85 -47.46
C GLY A 440 -9.44 26.63 -48.61
N GLN A 441 -9.25 25.55 -49.38
CA GLN A 441 -10.25 25.01 -50.32
C GLN A 441 -11.08 23.96 -49.55
N GLN A 442 -12.34 23.63 -49.90
CA GLN A 442 -12.87 23.25 -51.22
C GLN A 442 -14.37 23.60 -51.35
N GLY A 443 -15.03 23.25 -52.48
CA GLY A 443 -16.44 23.58 -52.77
C GLY A 443 -17.50 22.76 -51.99
N GLN A 444 -18.81 22.82 -52.31
CA GLN A 444 -19.46 23.33 -53.54
C GLN A 444 -20.99 23.56 -53.33
N ASN A 445 -21.61 24.39 -54.18
CA ASN A 445 -23.07 24.59 -54.38
C ASN A 445 -23.94 25.21 -53.25
N GLY A 446 -25.00 25.94 -53.66
CA GLY A 446 -26.05 26.45 -52.77
C GLY A 446 -26.55 27.86 -53.14
N GLN A 447 -27.55 27.98 -54.02
CA GLN A 447 -28.08 29.28 -54.48
C GLN A 447 -29.17 29.85 -53.55
N GLN A 448 -29.05 31.16 -53.27
CA GLN A 448 -30.12 32.17 -53.41
C GLN A 448 -31.49 31.96 -52.70
N GLY A 449 -31.85 32.90 -51.79
CA GLY A 449 -33.23 33.43 -51.78
C GLY A 449 -33.95 33.70 -50.45
N GLN A 450 -34.10 35.01 -50.14
CA GLN A 450 -35.38 35.69 -49.84
C GLN A 450 -36.12 35.50 -48.49
N SER A 451 -36.59 36.65 -47.96
CA SER A 451 -37.74 36.88 -47.05
C SER A 451 -37.96 35.97 -45.83
N GLY A 452 -37.73 36.50 -44.62
CA GLY A 452 -38.10 35.87 -43.35
C GLY A 452 -39.56 36.09 -42.92
N GLN A 453 -39.89 35.68 -41.69
CA GLN A 453 -41.16 36.03 -41.04
C GLN A 453 -41.01 36.29 -39.53
N GLN A 454 -42.03 36.96 -39.00
CA GLN A 454 -42.23 37.55 -37.68
C GLN A 454 -42.78 36.56 -36.65
N GLY A 455 -42.45 36.74 -35.35
CA GLY A 455 -43.29 36.30 -34.23
C GLY A 455 -42.58 35.50 -33.12
N GLY A 456 -42.82 35.87 -31.86
CA GLY A 456 -42.29 35.17 -30.68
C GLY A 456 -42.10 36.10 -29.47
N GLN A 457 -43.18 36.39 -28.73
CA GLN A 457 -43.18 37.35 -27.61
C GLN A 457 -43.65 36.67 -26.31
N GLY A 458 -42.95 36.92 -25.20
CA GLY A 458 -43.31 36.48 -23.85
C GLY A 458 -42.13 35.93 -23.05
N GLN A 459 -42.04 36.09 -21.73
CA GLN A 459 -42.84 36.95 -20.84
C GLN A 459 -41.98 37.38 -19.63
N GLN A 460 -42.38 38.46 -18.94
CA GLN A 460 -41.60 39.14 -17.91
C GLN A 460 -42.22 38.96 -16.50
N GLY A 461 -41.38 38.77 -15.48
CA GLY A 461 -41.74 38.83 -14.06
C GLY A 461 -40.73 38.09 -13.15
N GLY A 462 -40.42 38.54 -11.94
CA GLY A 462 -40.77 39.84 -11.34
C GLY A 462 -40.60 39.87 -9.81
N GLN A 463 -39.84 40.84 -9.30
CA GLN A 463 -39.84 41.36 -7.91
C GLN A 463 -39.35 40.44 -6.75
N GLN A 464 -39.08 40.93 -5.51
CA GLN A 464 -38.40 42.17 -5.06
C GLN A 464 -38.15 42.17 -3.52
N ALA A 465 -36.90 42.45 -3.10
CA ALA A 465 -36.45 43.09 -1.84
C ALA A 465 -36.76 42.48 -0.42
N GLY A 466 -35.98 42.95 0.56
CA GLY A 466 -36.07 42.67 2.01
C GLY A 466 -34.78 42.02 2.55
N GLY A 467 -34.08 42.52 3.59
CA GLY A 467 -34.26 43.72 4.41
C GLY A 467 -32.93 44.14 5.11
N GLN A 468 -32.94 45.17 5.96
CA GLN A 468 -31.72 45.84 6.48
C GLN A 468 -31.74 45.98 8.03
N GLN A 469 -30.59 46.38 8.63
CA GLN A 469 -30.28 46.58 10.08
C GLN A 469 -29.91 45.27 10.81
N GLY A 470 -29.04 45.23 11.83
CA GLY A 470 -28.27 46.26 12.56
C GLY A 470 -28.31 46.01 14.09
N GLY A 471 -27.30 46.23 14.93
CA GLY A 471 -25.90 46.69 14.78
C GLY A 471 -25.21 46.76 16.16
N GLN A 472 -24.10 47.52 16.29
CA GLN A 472 -23.42 47.95 17.55
C GLN A 472 -22.71 46.88 18.44
N GLN A 473 -21.80 47.19 19.39
CA GLN A 473 -20.72 48.21 19.47
C GLN A 473 -19.85 48.04 20.75
N ALA A 474 -18.52 47.82 20.64
CA ALA A 474 -17.46 48.13 21.64
C ALA A 474 -16.05 47.75 21.07
N GLY A 475 -14.91 48.35 21.45
CA GLY A 475 -14.75 49.54 22.31
C GLY A 475 -13.33 49.89 22.84
N GLY A 476 -12.30 50.06 21.98
CA GLY A 476 -10.99 50.68 22.33
C GLY A 476 -10.00 49.81 23.15
N ALA A 477 -8.70 50.16 23.31
CA ALA A 477 -7.81 51.19 22.74
C ALA A 477 -6.32 50.76 23.02
N ALA A 478 -5.22 51.35 22.51
CA ALA A 478 -4.98 52.51 21.64
C ALA A 478 -4.17 52.07 20.37
N GLY A 479 -3.06 52.65 19.82
CA GLY A 479 -2.15 53.78 20.13
C GLY A 479 -0.78 53.34 20.70
N GLY A 480 0.40 53.76 20.19
CA GLY A 480 0.70 54.63 19.03
C GLY A 480 2.23 54.78 18.76
N PHE A 481 2.60 55.67 17.83
CA PHE A 481 3.96 56.07 17.39
C PHE A 481 4.82 55.14 16.50
N GLY A 482 5.59 55.82 15.64
CA GLY A 482 6.82 55.44 14.92
C GLY A 482 7.35 56.72 14.23
N PRO A 483 8.42 56.70 13.41
CA PRO A 483 9.45 55.67 13.21
C PRO A 483 10.91 56.26 13.30
N GLN A 484 11.92 55.53 12.78
CA GLN A 484 13.08 56.03 11.98
C GLN A 484 14.54 55.66 12.44
N ASN A 485 15.36 55.27 11.44
CA ASN A 485 16.83 55.14 11.35
C ASN A 485 17.60 54.06 12.17
N GLY A 486 18.57 53.37 11.52
CA GLY A 486 19.48 52.42 12.19
C GLY A 486 20.35 51.49 11.32
N TYR A 487 21.11 52.02 10.34
CA TYR A 487 22.25 51.42 9.60
C TYR A 487 22.54 49.89 9.56
N ASN A 488 22.55 49.36 8.33
CA ASN A 488 23.59 48.55 7.66
C ASN A 488 24.67 47.81 8.49
N GLY A 489 24.81 46.50 8.24
CA GLY A 489 26.00 45.70 8.55
C GLY A 489 25.99 44.36 7.80
N GLY A 490 26.68 44.27 6.67
CA GLY A 490 26.75 43.06 5.83
C GLY A 490 27.97 42.18 6.10
N TYR A 491 27.86 40.89 5.76
CA TYR A 491 28.98 39.95 5.73
C TYR A 491 29.00 39.14 4.44
N ASP A 492 30.13 39.22 3.73
CA ASP A 492 30.49 38.36 2.60
C ASP A 492 31.00 37.00 3.12
N TYR A 493 30.74 35.92 2.37
CA TYR A 493 31.55 34.70 2.49
C TYR A 493 31.53 33.91 1.17
N GLY A 494 32.60 34.06 0.38
CA GLY A 494 32.80 33.30 -0.87
C GLY A 494 33.54 31.96 -0.70
N GLY A 495 33.33 31.05 -1.67
CA GLY A 495 34.08 29.80 -1.84
C GLY A 495 33.45 28.57 -1.17
N TYR A 496 33.40 27.37 -1.77
CA TYR A 496 33.86 26.94 -3.10
C TYR A 496 32.87 25.93 -3.69
N GLY A 497 32.72 25.90 -5.01
CA GLY A 497 31.86 24.94 -5.72
C GLY A 497 32.66 24.03 -6.65
N TYR A 498 32.23 22.77 -6.76
CA TYR A 498 32.56 21.89 -7.88
C TYR A 498 31.40 21.96 -8.88
N GLY A 499 31.68 22.37 -10.11
CA GLY A 499 30.64 22.82 -11.04
C GLY A 499 30.29 21.82 -12.15
N TYR A 500 29.05 21.92 -12.61
CA TYR A 500 28.64 21.55 -13.97
C TYR A 500 28.09 22.81 -14.67
N GLY A 501 28.50 23.03 -15.92
CA GLY A 501 27.74 23.82 -16.90
C GLY A 501 27.34 25.26 -16.54
N ASN A 502 28.29 26.15 -16.20
CA ASN A 502 28.01 27.58 -16.19
C ASN A 502 27.78 28.10 -17.63
N LEU A 503 26.52 28.25 -18.02
CA LEU A 503 26.13 29.16 -19.11
C LEU A 503 25.88 30.55 -18.49
N PRO A 504 26.70 31.57 -18.81
CA PRO A 504 26.46 32.93 -18.34
C PRO A 504 25.28 33.53 -19.13
N TRP A 505 24.06 33.31 -18.62
CA TRP A 505 22.85 33.92 -19.18
C TRP A 505 22.84 35.42 -18.92
N ASN A 506 23.42 36.14 -19.87
CA ASN A 506 23.38 37.59 -19.98
C ASN A 506 21.93 38.10 -19.87
N GLY A 507 21.65 38.91 -18.84
CA GLY A 507 20.32 39.42 -18.50
C GLY A 507 19.82 40.49 -19.46
N ALA A 508 19.62 40.13 -20.73
CA ALA A 508 19.41 41.05 -21.85
C ALA A 508 18.04 40.89 -22.54
N TYR A 509 17.00 40.49 -21.80
CA TYR A 509 15.61 40.58 -22.22
C TYR A 509 14.73 41.06 -21.05
N TYR A 510 13.76 41.94 -21.35
CA TYR A 510 12.81 42.56 -20.43
C TYR A 510 13.40 43.57 -19.42
N ASP A 511 14.06 44.61 -19.95
CA ASP A 511 13.82 45.95 -19.39
C ASP A 511 12.41 46.38 -19.82
N GLY A 512 11.52 46.52 -18.84
CA GLY A 512 10.09 46.75 -19.08
C GLY A 512 9.35 46.97 -17.76
N PRO A 513 8.53 48.03 -17.61
CA PRO A 513 7.88 48.32 -16.34
C PRO A 513 6.88 47.22 -15.96
N TRP A 514 7.20 46.45 -14.92
CA TRP A 514 6.26 45.53 -14.29
C TRP A 514 5.08 46.32 -13.71
N GLY A 515 3.88 46.08 -14.23
CA GLY A 515 2.67 46.70 -13.71
C GLY A 515 2.42 46.23 -12.29
N ARG A 516 2.44 47.15 -11.32
CA ARG A 516 2.22 46.85 -9.89
C ARG A 516 0.98 45.96 -9.73
N LEU A 517 1.16 44.81 -9.06
CA LEU A 517 0.06 43.92 -8.69
C LEU A 517 -0.97 44.68 -7.84
N SER A 518 -2.26 44.37 -7.99
CA SER A 518 -3.28 44.99 -7.14
C SER A 518 -3.21 44.41 -5.74
N ASP A 519 -3.63 45.19 -4.73
CA ASP A 519 -3.62 44.73 -3.34
C ASP A 519 -4.61 43.57 -3.08
N GLU A 520 -5.47 43.24 -4.05
CA GLU A 520 -6.36 42.06 -4.06
C GLU A 520 -5.69 40.84 -4.72
N ASP A 521 -4.96 41.02 -5.85
CA ASP A 521 -4.09 39.98 -6.42
C ASP A 521 -3.11 39.46 -5.37
N ILE A 522 -2.45 40.38 -4.65
CA ILE A 522 -1.46 40.05 -3.63
C ILE A 522 -2.08 39.20 -2.51
N ARG A 523 -3.32 39.47 -2.11
CA ARG A 523 -4.04 38.67 -1.10
C ARG A 523 -4.36 37.27 -1.61
N GLN A 524 -4.80 37.14 -2.88
CA GLN A 524 -5.05 35.83 -3.48
C GLN A 524 -3.76 35.01 -3.55
N LEU A 525 -2.72 35.55 -4.20
CA LEU A 525 -1.46 34.84 -4.43
C LEU A 525 -0.79 34.42 -3.11
N ARG A 526 -0.91 35.24 -2.05
CA ARG A 526 -0.41 34.94 -0.69
C ARG A 526 -1.18 33.81 0.00
N ASN A 527 -2.49 33.69 -0.24
CA ASN A 527 -3.29 32.60 0.30
C ASN A 527 -2.99 31.27 -0.44
N GLU A 528 -2.72 31.33 -1.75
CA GLU A 528 -2.24 30.19 -2.53
C GLU A 528 -0.83 29.75 -2.05
N ALA A 529 0.11 30.70 -1.87
CA ALA A 529 1.46 30.43 -1.35
C ALA A 529 1.45 29.71 0.01
N ARG A 530 0.54 30.12 0.92
CA ARG A 530 0.33 29.47 2.22
C ARG A 530 -0.12 28.02 2.14
N GLN A 531 -0.95 27.67 1.15
CA GLN A 531 -1.41 26.30 0.98
C GLN A 531 -0.23 25.39 0.63
N TRP A 532 0.61 25.79 -0.32
CA TRP A 532 1.81 25.04 -0.69
C TRP A 532 2.90 25.06 0.39
N ALA A 533 3.05 26.14 1.14
CA ALA A 533 3.95 26.18 2.29
C ALA A 533 3.56 25.15 3.37
N ASN A 534 2.27 24.82 3.51
CA ASN A 534 1.80 23.73 4.38
C ASN A 534 1.96 22.35 3.73
N GLU A 535 1.54 22.17 2.47
CA GLU A 535 1.71 20.90 1.73
C GLU A 535 3.18 20.46 1.62
N ALA A 536 4.12 21.40 1.48
CA ALA A 536 5.56 21.13 1.50
C ALA A 536 6.10 20.78 2.90
N GLN A 537 5.44 21.24 3.98
CA GLN A 537 5.77 20.83 5.35
C GLN A 537 5.28 19.41 5.65
N ASP A 538 4.09 19.04 5.15
CA ASP A 538 3.61 17.66 5.12
C ASP A 538 4.57 16.76 4.32
N LEU A 539 5.04 17.22 3.15
CA LEU A 539 6.04 16.53 2.35
C LEU A 539 7.35 16.30 3.14
N ARG A 540 7.84 17.30 3.90
CA ARG A 540 8.97 17.12 4.85
C ARG A 540 8.66 16.19 6.03
N GLY A 541 7.39 15.86 6.29
CA GLY A 541 6.98 14.77 7.15
C GLY A 541 7.16 13.41 6.47
N MET A 542 6.60 13.24 5.28
CA MET A 542 6.65 11.99 4.50
C MET A 542 8.05 11.61 4.01
N LEU A 543 8.91 12.59 3.71
CA LEU A 543 10.28 12.34 3.22
C LEU A 543 11.28 11.92 4.33
N ARG A 544 10.88 11.87 5.61
CA ARG A 544 11.75 11.39 6.70
C ARG A 544 11.97 9.88 6.58
N GLY A 545 13.12 9.50 6.03
CA GLY A 545 13.49 8.09 5.80
C GLY A 545 13.90 7.78 4.37
N PHE A 546 13.81 8.75 3.44
CA PHE A 546 14.35 8.61 2.09
C PHE A 546 15.70 9.34 1.95
N ASN A 547 16.50 8.95 0.96
CA ASN A 547 17.87 9.43 0.78
C ASN A 547 17.91 10.74 -0.03
N VAL A 548 17.07 11.70 0.38
CA VAL A 548 16.96 13.06 -0.16
C VAL A 548 17.80 13.99 0.71
N ASP A 549 18.55 14.93 0.14
CA ASP A 549 19.28 15.92 0.96
C ASP A 549 18.27 16.83 1.69
N PRO A 550 18.22 16.82 3.04
CA PRO A 550 17.28 17.65 3.79
C PRO A 550 17.47 19.16 3.52
N LYS A 551 18.66 19.58 3.08
CA LYS A 551 18.97 21.00 2.80
C LYS A 551 18.23 21.53 1.59
N GLU A 552 18.04 20.74 0.53
CA GLU A 552 17.30 21.19 -0.66
C GLU A 552 15.84 21.46 -0.30
N LEU A 553 15.22 20.54 0.43
CA LEU A 553 13.84 20.69 0.90
C LEU A 553 13.66 21.85 1.89
N GLU A 554 14.65 22.10 2.75
CA GLU A 554 14.64 23.24 3.66
C GLU A 554 14.81 24.59 2.93
N GLN A 555 15.59 24.64 1.85
CA GLN A 555 15.70 25.82 0.99
C GLN A 555 14.40 26.09 0.21
N ILE A 556 13.76 25.05 -0.33
CA ILE A 556 12.43 25.17 -0.99
C ILE A 556 11.39 25.68 0.01
N LEU A 557 11.39 25.16 1.23
CA LEU A 557 10.50 25.61 2.32
C LEU A 557 10.79 27.04 2.77
N ALA A 558 12.05 27.49 2.77
CA ALA A 558 12.40 28.88 3.04
C ALA A 558 11.84 29.81 1.95
N ALA A 559 12.03 29.47 0.67
CA ALA A 559 11.50 30.26 -0.45
C ALA A 559 9.95 30.32 -0.45
N LEU A 560 9.27 29.19 -0.20
CA LEU A 560 7.82 29.14 -0.06
C LEU A 560 7.30 30.02 1.09
N ARG A 561 8.03 30.08 2.22
CA ARG A 561 7.69 30.97 3.35
C ARG A 561 8.00 32.44 3.05
N GLN A 562 9.00 32.76 2.24
CA GLN A 562 9.24 34.14 1.78
C GLN A 562 8.12 34.63 0.85
N LEU A 563 7.54 33.73 0.04
CA LEU A 563 6.31 34.02 -0.73
C LEU A 563 5.07 34.26 0.17
N GLU A 564 5.15 34.08 1.50
CA GLU A 564 4.11 34.55 2.43
C GLU A 564 4.27 36.01 2.86
N ASP A 565 5.35 36.73 2.51
CA ASP A 565 5.48 38.16 2.81
C ASP A 565 4.88 39.03 1.70
N GLU A 566 4.02 39.97 2.10
CA GLU A 566 3.42 40.99 1.24
C GLU A 566 4.48 41.92 0.59
N ARG A 567 5.68 41.99 1.18
CA ARG A 567 6.81 42.76 0.65
C ARG A 567 7.35 42.20 -0.66
N VAL A 568 7.48 40.88 -0.77
CA VAL A 568 8.00 40.20 -1.96
C VAL A 568 7.14 40.52 -3.19
N TYR A 569 5.82 40.59 -3.04
CA TYR A 569 4.92 40.96 -4.14
C TYR A 569 5.02 42.43 -4.61
N LYS A 570 5.84 43.26 -3.94
CA LYS A 570 6.11 44.65 -4.32
C LYS A 570 7.40 44.80 -5.11
N ASP A 571 8.27 43.79 -5.09
CA ASP A 571 9.43 43.65 -6.00
C ASP A 571 9.20 42.46 -6.94
N ALA A 572 8.84 42.76 -8.19
CA ALA A 572 8.57 41.73 -9.20
C ALA A 572 9.77 40.83 -9.51
N LYS A 573 11.01 41.30 -9.28
CA LYS A 573 12.24 40.55 -9.52
C LYS A 573 12.52 39.59 -8.35
N GLU A 574 12.29 40.01 -7.11
CA GLU A 574 12.34 39.13 -5.93
C GLU A 574 11.26 38.04 -6.01
N LEU A 575 10.02 38.43 -6.35
CA LEU A 575 8.91 37.49 -6.56
C LEU A 575 9.22 36.44 -7.64
N GLN A 576 9.71 36.87 -8.80
CA GLN A 576 10.05 35.96 -9.90
C GLN A 576 11.22 35.02 -9.52
N SER A 577 12.24 35.49 -8.81
CA SER A 577 13.38 34.66 -8.43
C SER A 577 12.98 33.57 -7.42
N LEU A 578 12.16 33.91 -6.42
CA LEU A 578 11.65 32.98 -5.43
C LEU A 578 10.69 31.94 -6.03
N GLN A 579 9.78 32.36 -6.92
CA GLN A 579 8.90 31.43 -7.66
C GLN A 579 9.72 30.45 -8.53
N THR A 580 10.71 30.96 -9.28
CA THR A 580 11.55 30.12 -10.15
C THR A 580 12.38 29.12 -9.32
N PHE A 581 13.03 29.58 -8.26
CA PHE A 581 13.84 28.75 -7.37
C PHE A 581 13.03 27.62 -6.72
N ALA A 582 11.82 27.92 -6.23
CA ALA A 582 10.95 26.91 -5.62
C ALA A 582 10.44 25.89 -6.65
N THR A 583 10.02 26.32 -7.84
CA THR A 583 9.57 25.44 -8.93
C THR A 583 10.70 24.52 -9.40
N GLU A 584 11.91 25.04 -9.64
CA GLU A 584 13.05 24.22 -10.02
C GLU A 584 13.50 23.26 -8.93
N GLY A 585 13.49 23.71 -7.66
CA GLY A 585 13.83 22.86 -6.52
C GLY A 585 12.89 21.66 -6.40
N LEU A 586 11.58 21.88 -6.56
CA LEU A 586 10.60 20.79 -6.60
C LEU A 586 10.80 19.87 -7.80
N LYS A 587 11.19 20.38 -8.97
CA LYS A 587 11.49 19.55 -10.15
C LYS A 587 12.76 18.70 -9.97
N ARG A 588 13.79 19.23 -9.29
CA ARG A 588 14.98 18.45 -8.88
C ARG A 588 14.62 17.35 -7.87
N LEU A 589 13.81 17.68 -6.86
CA LEU A 589 13.28 16.74 -5.87
C LEU A 589 12.42 15.65 -6.53
N GLU A 590 11.54 16.01 -7.47
CA GLU A 590 10.73 15.08 -8.25
C GLU A 590 11.61 14.09 -9.03
N PHE A 591 12.64 14.58 -9.73
CA PHE A 591 13.56 13.75 -10.49
C PHE A 591 14.35 12.79 -9.57
N GLY A 592 14.80 13.26 -8.41
CA GLY A 592 15.44 12.42 -7.39
C GLY A 592 14.51 11.31 -6.88
N LEU A 593 13.26 11.64 -6.59
CA LEU A 593 12.24 10.69 -6.14
C LEU A 593 11.86 9.67 -7.23
N ARG A 594 11.65 10.11 -8.49
CA ARG A 594 11.44 9.21 -9.65
C ARG A 594 12.56 8.19 -9.74
N ARG A 595 13.80 8.67 -9.79
CA ARG A 595 14.99 7.81 -9.89
C ARG A 595 15.08 6.84 -8.71
N GLN A 596 14.76 7.27 -7.49
CA GLN A 596 14.79 6.38 -6.32
C GLN A 596 13.70 5.29 -6.38
N VAL A 597 12.51 5.61 -6.90
CA VAL A 597 11.42 4.62 -7.12
C VAL A 597 11.80 3.64 -8.24
N GLU A 598 12.27 4.15 -9.38
CA GLU A 598 12.70 3.33 -10.54
C GLU A 598 13.89 2.42 -10.21
N SER A 599 14.81 2.87 -9.36
CA SER A 599 15.94 2.06 -8.85
C SER A 599 15.52 0.99 -7.82
N GLY A 600 14.23 0.90 -7.48
CA GLY A 600 13.69 -0.12 -6.56
C GLY A 600 13.48 -1.48 -7.22
N ASP A 601 13.05 -1.50 -8.49
CA ASP A 601 12.86 -2.74 -9.27
C ASP A 601 14.13 -3.13 -10.04
N GLU A 602 14.86 -2.17 -10.61
CA GLU A 602 16.15 -2.44 -11.25
C GLU A 602 17.32 -2.23 -10.29
N ALA A 603 17.60 -3.26 -9.49
CA ALA A 603 18.96 -3.53 -9.06
C ALA A 603 19.81 -3.92 -10.27
N VAL A 604 20.22 -2.92 -11.08
CA VAL A 604 21.18 -3.10 -12.18
C VAL A 604 22.51 -3.54 -11.57
N VAL A 605 22.70 -4.85 -11.47
CA VAL A 605 23.99 -5.44 -11.17
C VAL A 605 24.90 -5.08 -12.33
N ILE A 606 25.81 -4.13 -12.11
CA ILE A 606 26.89 -3.83 -13.05
C ILE A 606 27.86 -5.01 -13.02
N THR A 607 27.49 -6.09 -13.73
CA THR A 607 28.33 -7.24 -14.00
C THR A 607 29.52 -6.74 -14.82
N GLY A 608 30.69 -6.67 -14.20
CA GLY A 608 31.81 -5.90 -14.73
C GLY A 608 32.42 -6.49 -16.00
N SER A 609 32.09 -5.91 -17.16
CA SER A 609 32.87 -6.06 -18.40
C SER A 609 32.52 -4.97 -19.43
N GLU A 610 32.92 -3.72 -19.17
CA GLU A 610 33.07 -2.74 -20.25
C GLU A 610 34.36 -1.92 -20.06
N GLU A 611 35.11 -1.74 -21.14
CA GLU A 611 36.48 -1.24 -21.07
C GLU A 611 36.52 0.29 -20.97
N VAL A 612 37.23 0.82 -19.97
CA VAL A 612 37.34 2.28 -19.74
C VAL A 612 37.82 2.97 -21.03
N PRO A 613 37.03 3.88 -21.65
CA PRO A 613 37.41 4.48 -22.92
C PRO A 613 38.75 5.22 -22.82
N ASP A 614 39.61 5.09 -23.85
CA ASP A 614 41.01 5.53 -23.79
C ASP A 614 41.22 7.02 -23.47
N GLN A 615 40.22 7.86 -23.71
CA GLN A 615 40.24 9.27 -23.32
C GLN A 615 40.27 9.44 -21.78
N PHE A 616 39.56 8.60 -21.03
CA PHE A 616 39.65 8.57 -19.57
C PHE A 616 40.96 7.96 -19.08
N LYS A 617 41.49 6.93 -19.75
CA LYS A 617 42.84 6.38 -19.43
C LYS A 617 43.91 7.48 -19.48
N LYS A 618 43.85 8.38 -20.48
CA LYS A 618 44.76 9.54 -20.58
C LYS A 618 44.60 10.55 -19.44
N MET A 619 43.36 10.98 -19.13
CA MET A 619 43.12 11.95 -18.05
C MET A 619 43.55 11.42 -16.68
N VAL A 620 43.30 10.13 -16.39
CA VAL A 620 43.78 9.48 -15.16
C VAL A 620 45.32 9.42 -15.13
N GLN A 621 45.97 9.14 -16.27
CA GLN A 621 47.42 9.10 -16.35
C GLN A 621 48.07 10.50 -16.18
N GLU A 622 47.41 11.58 -16.60
CA GLU A 622 47.85 12.95 -16.30
C GLU A 622 47.63 13.32 -14.83
N TYR A 623 46.51 12.91 -14.21
CA TYR A 623 46.22 13.14 -12.80
C TYR A 623 47.25 12.48 -11.86
N TYR A 624 47.67 11.24 -12.14
CA TYR A 624 48.78 10.62 -11.41
C TYR A 624 50.14 11.26 -11.72
N ARG A 625 50.32 11.88 -12.90
CA ARG A 625 51.56 12.57 -13.29
C ARG A 625 51.71 13.97 -12.69
N THR A 626 50.60 14.61 -12.30
CA THR A 626 50.62 15.84 -11.49
C THR A 626 50.80 15.53 -10.01
N LEU A 627 50.09 14.52 -9.47
CA LEU A 627 50.31 14.03 -8.09
C LEU A 627 51.75 13.51 -7.86
N GLY A 628 52.35 12.88 -8.87
CA GLY A 628 53.76 12.43 -8.84
C GLY A 628 54.81 13.54 -8.93
N LYS A 629 54.42 14.81 -9.06
CA LYS A 629 55.30 15.98 -9.05
C LYS A 629 55.24 16.73 -7.72
N THR A 630 55.67 16.08 -6.65
CA THR A 630 55.97 16.76 -5.39
C THR A 630 57.03 17.85 -5.65
N PRO A 631 56.82 19.12 -5.25
CA PRO A 631 57.90 20.08 -5.23
C PRO A 631 58.99 19.65 -4.23
N ARG A 632 60.23 19.99 -4.53
CA ARG A 632 61.38 19.97 -3.61
C ARG A 632 61.66 21.39 -3.13
#